data_AF-A0A8B6S6A4-F1
#
_entry.id   AF-A0A8B6S6A4-F1
#
_cell.length_a   1.000
_cell.length_b   1.000
_cell.length_c   1.000
_cell.angle_alpha   90.00
_cell.angle_beta   90.00
_cell.angle_gamma   90.00
#
_symmetry.space_group_name_H-M   'P 1'
#
loop_
_entity.id
_entity.type
_entity.pdbx_description
1 polymer ?
#
loop_
_entity_poly.entity_id
_entity_poly.type
_entity_poly.pdbx_seq_one_letter_code
_entity_poly.pdbx_strand_id
1 'polypeptide(L)'
;MFVSRMSASLKTLSVRNLSDAPLPFKMIKNNEYINFYNTEDITLADGTNITAIDLRLSKDRNGAAPFLSFSPSGRCITLDAVKQHYPHLELTDYPRGRSGNEVTSYTASKDKNGEKISFSFTVNKPDCLDSVVISAD
;
A
#
# COMPACT_ATOMS: atom_id res chain seq x y z
N MET A 1 6.31 10.54 5.56
CA MET A 1 6.58 9.90 6.87
C MET A 1 5.69 8.66 7.13
N PHE A 2 4.42 8.63 6.69
CA PHE A 2 3.55 7.46 6.86
C PHE A 2 4.00 6.22 6.07
N VAL A 3 4.14 6.33 4.74
CA VAL A 3 4.52 5.21 3.85
C VAL A 3 5.83 4.54 4.31
N SER A 4 6.85 5.35 4.62
CA SER A 4 8.14 4.88 5.12
C SER A 4 8.04 4.13 6.45
N ARG A 5 7.16 4.56 7.36
CA ARG A 5 6.93 3.88 8.65
C ARG A 5 6.24 2.54 8.45
N MET A 6 5.25 2.47 7.57
CA MET A 6 4.55 1.23 7.26
C MET A 6 5.47 0.23 6.54
N SER A 7 6.22 0.67 5.52
CA SER A 7 7.25 -0.12 4.84
C SER A 7 8.28 -0.69 5.82
N ALA A 8 8.83 0.14 6.72
CA ALA A 8 9.76 -0.34 7.73
C ALA A 8 9.15 -1.42 8.65
N SER A 9 7.88 -1.27 9.04
CA SER A 9 7.19 -2.27 9.86
C SER A 9 6.95 -3.58 9.11
N LEU A 10 6.58 -3.54 7.83
CA LEU A 10 6.22 -4.73 7.05
C LEU A 10 7.39 -5.71 6.91
N LYS A 11 8.62 -5.22 6.90
CA LYS A 11 9.85 -6.03 6.80
C LYS A 11 9.98 -7.09 7.91
N THR A 12 9.36 -6.87 9.05
CA THR A 12 9.42 -7.79 10.20
C THR A 12 8.05 -8.27 10.65
N LEU A 13 6.97 -7.76 10.04
CA LEU A 13 5.61 -8.03 10.49
C LEU A 13 5.16 -9.44 10.09
N SER A 14 4.50 -10.11 11.02
CA SER A 14 3.96 -11.45 10.89
C SER A 14 2.73 -11.60 11.78
N VAL A 15 2.02 -12.71 11.64
CA VAL A 15 0.85 -13.01 12.51
C VAL A 15 1.23 -13.04 14.00
N ARG A 16 2.49 -13.35 14.34
CA ARG A 16 2.94 -13.51 15.73
C ARG A 16 3.26 -12.20 16.45
N ASN A 17 3.55 -11.14 15.70
CA ASN A 17 3.97 -9.84 16.24
C ASN A 17 3.12 -8.68 15.68
N LEU A 18 1.87 -8.97 15.34
CA LEU A 18 0.94 -7.96 14.83
C LEU A 18 0.71 -6.81 15.82
N SER A 19 0.82 -7.09 17.13
CA SER A 19 0.74 -6.08 18.20
C SER A 19 1.78 -4.98 18.08
N ASP A 20 2.89 -5.23 17.37
CA ASP A 20 4.00 -4.29 17.21
C ASP A 20 3.79 -3.38 15.99
N ALA A 21 2.71 -3.60 15.22
CA ALA A 21 2.39 -2.80 14.05
C ALA A 21 2.12 -1.33 14.43
N PRO A 22 2.45 -0.37 13.55
CA PRO A 22 2.16 1.05 13.75
C PRO A 22 0.67 1.40 13.90
N LEU A 23 -0.23 0.50 13.49
CA LEU A 23 -1.68 0.67 13.50
C LEU A 23 -2.36 -0.53 14.17
N PRO A 24 -3.51 -0.33 14.84
CA PRO A 24 -4.23 -1.40 15.54
C PRO A 24 -5.04 -2.26 14.57
N PHE A 25 -4.38 -3.22 13.93
CA PHE A 25 -5.00 -4.13 12.98
C PHE A 25 -5.93 -5.16 13.66
N LYS A 26 -7.12 -5.35 13.09
CA LYS A 26 -8.10 -6.37 13.47
C LYS A 26 -8.31 -7.32 12.30
N MET A 27 -8.32 -8.62 12.58
CA MET A 27 -8.58 -9.63 11.55
C MET A 27 -10.04 -9.54 11.11
N ILE A 28 -10.27 -9.47 9.80
CA ILE A 28 -11.61 -9.39 9.22
C ILE A 28 -12.03 -10.67 8.49
N LYS A 29 -11.05 -11.43 7.97
CA LYS A 29 -11.26 -12.73 7.33
C LYS A 29 -9.95 -13.50 7.28
N ASN A 30 -10.03 -14.79 7.03
CA ASN A 30 -8.86 -15.62 6.75
C ASN A 30 -9.22 -16.72 5.75
N ASN A 31 -8.21 -17.28 5.10
CA ASN A 31 -8.31 -18.53 4.35
C ASN A 31 -7.23 -19.51 4.85
N GLU A 32 -7.01 -20.62 4.15
CA GLU A 32 -6.01 -21.62 4.54
C GLU A 32 -4.59 -21.03 4.74
N TYR A 33 -4.20 -20.00 3.97
CA TYR A 33 -2.83 -19.51 3.88
C TYR A 33 -2.61 -18.09 4.44
N ILE A 34 -3.64 -17.23 4.37
CA ILE A 34 -3.54 -15.79 4.58
C ILE A 34 -4.56 -15.33 5.63
N ASN A 35 -4.10 -14.48 6.54
CA ASN A 35 -4.95 -13.64 7.38
C ASN A 35 -5.07 -12.25 6.77
N PHE A 36 -6.28 -11.72 6.73
CA PHE A 36 -6.60 -10.39 6.22
C PHE A 36 -7.03 -9.50 7.38
N TYR A 37 -6.43 -8.32 7.47
CA TYR A 37 -6.64 -7.38 8.55
C TYR A 37 -7.00 -6.01 8.00
N ASN A 38 -7.79 -5.28 8.78
CA ASN A 38 -8.13 -3.88 8.56
C ASN A 38 -7.93 -3.08 9.86
N THR A 39 -7.96 -1.77 9.78
CA THR A 39 -8.00 -0.84 10.90
C THR A 39 -8.99 0.28 10.59
N GLU A 40 -9.32 1.10 11.57
CA GLU A 40 -10.09 2.33 11.33
C GLU A 40 -9.32 3.29 10.43
N ASP A 41 -10.06 4.13 9.71
CA ASP A 41 -9.51 5.23 8.92
C ASP A 41 -8.71 6.17 9.83
N ILE A 42 -7.60 6.70 9.32
CA ILE A 42 -6.72 7.60 10.09
C ILE A 42 -6.54 8.92 9.37
N THR A 43 -6.49 10.02 10.12
CA THR A 43 -6.14 11.33 9.59
C THR A 43 -4.69 11.66 9.98
N LEU A 44 -3.87 11.96 8.98
CA LEU A 44 -2.49 12.40 9.17
C LEU A 44 -2.45 13.87 9.61
N ALA A 45 -1.31 14.31 10.15
CA ALA A 45 -1.14 15.68 10.66
C ALA A 45 -1.31 16.78 9.59
N ASP A 46 -1.13 16.44 8.30
CA ASP A 46 -1.33 17.33 7.16
C ASP A 46 -2.77 17.32 6.62
N GLY A 47 -3.68 16.62 7.29
CA GLY A 47 -5.10 16.51 6.92
C GLY A 47 -5.41 15.43 5.88
N THR A 48 -4.43 14.66 5.42
CA THR A 48 -4.69 13.51 4.53
C THR A 48 -5.35 12.38 5.31
N ASN A 49 -6.46 11.86 4.79
CA ASN A 49 -7.14 10.70 5.34
C ASN A 49 -6.60 9.43 4.66
N ILE A 50 -6.23 8.42 5.43
CA ILE A 50 -5.86 7.10 4.92
C ILE A 50 -7.00 6.15 5.22
N THR A 51 -7.56 5.58 4.16
CA THR A 51 -8.74 4.71 4.20
C THR A 51 -8.47 3.41 3.47
N ALA A 52 -9.44 2.49 3.48
CA ALA A 52 -9.38 1.22 2.74
C ALA A 52 -8.08 0.42 3.02
N ILE A 53 -7.65 0.41 4.29
CA ILE A 53 -6.39 -0.19 4.70
C ILE A 53 -6.55 -1.72 4.73
N ASP A 54 -5.84 -2.44 3.87
CA ASP A 54 -5.86 -3.91 3.80
C ASP A 54 -4.45 -4.44 4.02
N LEU A 55 -4.25 -5.12 5.16
CA LEU A 55 -3.02 -5.82 5.48
C LEU A 55 -3.23 -7.32 5.33
N ARG A 56 -2.32 -7.98 4.62
CA ARG A 56 -2.33 -9.44 4.44
C ARG A 56 -1.02 -10.01 4.94
N LEU A 57 -1.13 -11.00 5.82
CA LEU A 57 0.01 -11.72 6.38
C LEU A 57 -0.19 -13.22 6.16
N SER A 58 0.86 -13.90 5.72
CA SER A 58 0.83 -15.37 5.66
C SER A 58 0.80 -15.96 7.06
N LYS A 59 0.04 -17.05 7.21
CA LYS A 59 0.04 -17.89 8.42
C LYS A 59 1.36 -18.64 8.58
N ASP A 60 2.07 -18.89 7.48
CA ASP A 60 3.41 -19.48 7.48
C ASP A 60 4.46 -18.37 7.43
N ARG A 61 5.53 -18.51 8.22
CA ARG A 61 6.68 -17.61 8.24
C ARG A 61 7.42 -17.61 6.89
N ASN A 62 7.40 -18.72 6.16
CA ASN A 62 8.02 -18.85 4.84
C ASN A 62 7.00 -18.74 3.70
N GLY A 63 5.76 -18.33 4.01
CA GLY A 63 4.72 -18.13 3.01
C GLY A 63 4.85 -16.80 2.28
N ALA A 64 3.73 -16.32 1.72
CA ALA A 64 3.70 -15.06 0.99
C ALA A 64 4.20 -13.88 1.83
N ALA A 65 5.01 -13.01 1.21
CA ALA A 65 5.48 -11.80 1.84
C ALA A 65 4.30 -10.89 2.28
N PRO A 66 4.49 -10.09 3.34
CA PRO A 66 3.50 -9.12 3.77
C PRO A 66 3.06 -8.20 2.62
N PHE A 67 1.75 -7.95 2.56
CA PHE A 67 1.14 -7.04 1.59
C PHE A 67 0.31 -6.01 2.35
N LEU A 68 0.47 -4.74 2.00
CA LEU A 68 -0.35 -3.65 2.52
C LEU A 68 -0.84 -2.80 1.36
N SER A 69 -2.14 -2.52 1.33
CA SER A 69 -2.71 -1.48 0.47
C SER A 69 -3.53 -0.48 1.28
N PHE A 70 -3.60 0.77 0.81
CA PHE A 70 -4.47 1.79 1.37
C PHE A 70 -4.75 2.89 0.34
N SER A 71 -5.79 3.68 0.60
CA SER A 71 -6.20 4.82 -0.24
C SER A 71 -6.03 6.13 0.51
N PRO A 72 -5.17 7.04 0.05
CA PRO A 72 -5.15 8.42 0.54
C PRO A 72 -6.34 9.21 -0.02
N SER A 73 -6.98 10.00 0.81
CA SER A 73 -8.12 10.85 0.45
C SER A 73 -8.07 12.20 1.19
N GLY A 74 -9.01 13.09 0.88
CA GLY A 74 -8.98 14.49 1.31
C GLY A 74 -8.17 15.34 0.33
N ARG A 75 -6.87 15.51 0.56
CA ARG A 75 -5.99 16.25 -0.35
C ARG A 75 -5.58 15.41 -1.55
N CYS A 76 -5.67 15.98 -2.75
CA CYS A 76 -5.13 15.36 -3.96
C CYS A 76 -3.60 15.31 -3.89
N ILE A 77 -3.02 14.11 -3.97
CA ILE A 77 -1.58 13.88 -4.10
C ILE A 77 -1.31 13.60 -5.58
N THR A 78 -0.57 14.49 -6.24
CA THR A 78 -0.27 14.35 -7.68
C THR A 78 0.93 13.44 -7.91
N LEU A 79 1.08 12.94 -9.14
CA LEU A 79 2.27 12.17 -9.54
C LEU A 79 3.57 12.96 -9.30
N ASP A 80 3.57 14.27 -9.56
CA ASP A 80 4.74 15.12 -9.31
C ASP A 80 5.09 15.19 -7.83
N ALA A 81 4.08 15.28 -6.95
CA ALA A 81 4.29 15.23 -5.50
C ALA A 81 4.84 13.86 -5.06
N VAL A 82 4.41 12.76 -5.68
CA VAL A 82 5.00 11.44 -5.43
C VAL A 82 6.46 11.42 -5.90
N LYS A 83 6.76 11.93 -7.10
CA LYS A 83 8.13 11.97 -7.67
C LYS A 83 9.12 12.80 -6.86
N GLN A 84 8.66 13.81 -6.11
CA GLN A 84 9.52 14.54 -5.17
C GLN A 84 10.09 13.64 -4.07
N HIS A 85 9.37 12.58 -3.69
CA HIS A 85 9.82 11.61 -2.68
C HIS A 85 10.38 10.32 -3.28
N TYR A 86 9.93 9.97 -4.49
CA TYR A 86 10.32 8.77 -5.22
C TYR A 86 10.79 9.20 -6.64
N PRO A 87 12.02 9.71 -6.80
CA PRO A 87 12.46 10.28 -8.08
C PRO A 87 12.63 9.23 -9.19
N HIS A 88 12.77 7.95 -8.84
CA HIS A 88 12.97 6.84 -9.78
C HIS A 88 11.76 5.90 -9.76
N LEU A 89 10.66 6.36 -10.36
CA LEU A 89 9.45 5.57 -10.57
C LEU A 89 9.41 5.01 -11.99
N GLU A 90 9.05 3.72 -12.11
CA GLU A 90 8.81 3.05 -13.38
C GLU A 90 7.31 2.87 -13.62
N LEU A 91 6.85 3.04 -14.86
CA LEU A 91 5.48 2.71 -15.24
C LEU A 91 5.33 1.18 -15.28
N THR A 92 4.53 0.62 -14.40
CA THR A 92 4.37 -0.84 -14.25
C THR A 92 2.98 -1.34 -14.62
N ASP A 93 1.99 -0.46 -14.69
CA ASP A 93 0.66 -0.81 -15.19
C ASP A 93 0.02 0.39 -15.90
N TYR A 94 -0.81 0.13 -16.90
CA TYR A 94 -1.51 1.15 -17.66
C TYR A 94 -2.87 0.65 -18.17
N PRO A 95 -3.87 1.54 -18.29
CA PRO A 95 -5.19 1.19 -18.80
C PRO A 95 -5.14 0.60 -20.21
N ARG A 96 -5.87 -0.49 -20.41
CA ARG A 96 -6.02 -1.22 -21.69
C ARG A 96 -7.42 -1.07 -22.29
N GLY A 97 -8.27 -0.23 -21.69
CA GLY A 97 -9.60 0.12 -22.20
C GLY A 97 -10.66 -0.95 -21.98
N ARG A 98 -10.47 -1.85 -21.00
CA ARG A 98 -11.43 -2.92 -20.68
C ARG A 98 -12.37 -2.56 -19.54
N SER A 99 -12.03 -1.55 -18.72
CA SER A 99 -12.86 -1.11 -17.59
C SER A 99 -12.59 0.34 -17.19
N GLY A 100 -13.61 1.04 -16.68
CA GLY A 100 -13.47 2.37 -16.09
C GLY A 100 -12.75 2.38 -14.73
N ASN A 101 -12.48 1.22 -14.14
CA ASN A 101 -11.73 1.09 -12.88
C ASN A 101 -10.25 0.76 -13.11
N GLU A 102 -9.78 0.83 -14.36
CA GLU A 102 -8.37 0.65 -14.66
C GLU A 102 -7.52 1.78 -14.08
N VAL A 103 -6.25 1.46 -13.84
CA VAL A 103 -5.28 2.36 -13.21
C VAL A 103 -4.02 2.47 -14.04
N THR A 104 -3.37 3.61 -13.91
CA THR A 104 -1.96 3.78 -14.25
C THR A 104 -1.16 3.62 -12.96
N SER A 105 -0.22 2.69 -12.93
CA SER A 105 0.58 2.40 -11.73
C SER A 105 2.05 2.69 -11.96
N TYR A 106 2.66 3.40 -11.02
CA TYR A 106 4.07 3.70 -10.98
C TYR A 106 4.71 3.03 -9.77
N THR A 107 5.82 2.31 -9.96
CA THR A 107 6.47 1.56 -8.89
C THR A 107 7.88 2.07 -8.65
N ALA A 108 8.23 2.28 -7.38
CA ALA A 108 9.59 2.61 -6.98
C ALA A 108 10.49 1.37 -7.09
N SER A 109 11.78 1.58 -7.39
CA SER A 109 12.75 0.50 -7.43
C SER A 109 12.74 -0.31 -6.13
N LYS A 110 12.89 -1.62 -6.27
CA LYS A 110 12.93 -2.54 -5.11
C LYS A 110 14.05 -2.15 -4.16
N ASP A 111 13.78 -2.26 -2.86
CA ASP A 111 14.81 -2.15 -1.85
C ASP A 111 15.66 -3.43 -1.74
N LYS A 112 16.64 -3.43 -0.84
CA LYS A 112 17.55 -4.58 -0.62
C LYS A 112 16.83 -5.87 -0.19
N ASN A 113 15.61 -5.76 0.32
CA ASN A 113 14.80 -6.89 0.77
C ASN A 113 13.74 -7.29 -0.28
N GLY A 114 13.78 -6.72 -1.48
CA GLY A 114 12.81 -6.99 -2.53
C GLY A 114 11.47 -6.26 -2.35
N GLU A 115 11.34 -5.37 -1.35
CA GLU A 115 10.13 -4.58 -1.15
C GLU A 115 9.98 -3.53 -2.26
N LYS A 116 8.79 -3.43 -2.82
CA LYS A 116 8.37 -2.45 -3.82
C LYS A 116 7.17 -1.66 -3.31
N ILE A 117 7.12 -0.39 -3.71
CA ILE A 117 6.02 0.51 -3.41
C ILE A 117 5.43 0.99 -4.72
N SER A 118 4.14 0.70 -4.94
CA SER A 118 3.40 1.08 -6.14
C SER A 118 2.36 2.16 -5.81
N PHE A 119 2.24 3.13 -6.70
CA PHE A 119 1.34 4.27 -6.62
C PHE A 119 0.41 4.23 -7.83
N SER A 120 -0.90 4.14 -7.59
CA SER A 120 -1.90 3.95 -8.64
C SER A 120 -2.83 5.14 -8.76
N PHE A 121 -3.12 5.51 -10.01
CA PHE A 121 -3.99 6.62 -10.39
C PHE A 121 -5.10 6.08 -11.29
N THR A 122 -6.36 6.28 -10.93
CA THR A 122 -7.49 5.73 -11.71
C THR A 122 -7.73 6.52 -12.98
N VAL A 123 -8.26 5.88 -14.03
CA VAL A 123 -8.67 6.56 -15.27
C VAL A 123 -9.68 7.67 -15.00
N ASN A 124 -10.56 7.50 -14.02
CA ASN A 124 -11.57 8.49 -13.66
C ASN A 124 -11.00 9.70 -12.92
N LYS A 125 -9.83 9.55 -12.28
CA LYS A 125 -9.16 10.60 -11.51
C LYS A 125 -7.63 10.52 -11.69
N PRO A 126 -7.13 10.74 -12.91
CA PRO A 126 -5.74 10.41 -13.26
C PRO A 126 -4.71 11.32 -12.57
N ASP A 127 -5.12 12.50 -12.13
CA ASP A 127 -4.23 13.48 -11.51
C ASP A 127 -4.06 13.30 -10.00
N CYS A 128 -4.86 12.43 -9.37
CA CYS A 128 -4.82 12.23 -7.92
C CYS A 128 -4.59 10.76 -7.58
N LEU A 129 -3.63 10.54 -6.68
CA LEU A 129 -3.31 9.23 -6.14
C LEU A 129 -4.56 8.59 -5.54
N ASP A 130 -4.85 7.37 -5.98
CA ASP A 130 -6.02 6.59 -5.56
C ASP A 130 -5.64 5.53 -4.53
N SER A 131 -4.53 4.85 -4.76
CA SER A 131 -4.05 3.80 -3.87
C SER A 131 -2.54 3.66 -3.87
N VAL A 132 -2.04 3.18 -2.74
CA VAL A 132 -0.64 2.81 -2.54
C VAL A 132 -0.59 1.35 -2.12
N VAL A 133 0.34 0.60 -2.71
CA VAL A 133 0.61 -0.80 -2.37
C VAL A 133 2.06 -0.94 -1.96
N ILE A 134 2.30 -1.59 -0.82
CA ILE A 134 3.62 -2.03 -0.35
C ILE A 134 3.61 -3.55 -0.33
N SER A 135 4.56 -4.16 -1.03
CA SER A 135 4.67 -5.62 -1.15
C SER A 135 6.13 -6.00 -1.36
N ALA A 136 6.49 -7.25 -1.12
CA ALA A 136 7.78 -7.80 -1.55
C ALA A 136 7.55 -8.98 -2.49
N ASP A 137 8.54 -9.23 -3.35
CA ASP A 137 8.58 -10.38 -4.26
C ASP A 137 9.12 -11.65 -3.58
#